data_AF-A0A813JR47-F1
#
_entry.id   AF-A0A813JR47-F1
#
_cell.length_a   1.000
_cell.length_b   1.000
_cell.length_c   1.000
_cell.angle_alpha   90.00
_cell.angle_beta   90.00
_cell.angle_gamma   90.00
#
_symmetry.space_group_name_H-M   'P 1'
#
loop_
_entity.id
_entity.type
_entity.pdbx_description
1 polymer ?
#
loop_
_entity_poly.entity_id
_entity_poly.type
_entity_poly.pdbx_seq_one_letter_code
_entity_poly.pdbx_strand_id
1 'polypeptide(L)'
;GFDGAYTYFAAEGFTPGSNPKSWPSAVRTLKSMGKLFVPAVGPGYDDTRVRPWNKHNIRDRKNGAYYDRMWEAAVGSNPHAVSVTSYNEWGEGTQIEPAVRYTSPSGIRYHDYYPEEPNGYLQKTQGWSNRFKEESCGA
;
A
#
# COMPACT_ATOMS: atom_id res chain seq x y z
N GLY A 1 -17.56 -6.04 20.76
CA GLY A 1 -16.14 -5.94 20.36
C GLY A 1 -16.06 -5.74 18.86
N PHE A 2 -14.87 -5.57 18.29
CA PHE A 2 -14.71 -5.35 16.84
C PHE A 2 -15.09 -6.58 15.99
N ASP A 3 -15.48 -6.34 14.75
CA ASP A 3 -15.83 -7.36 13.75
C ASP A 3 -14.64 -7.80 12.89
N GLY A 4 -13.56 -7.04 12.91
CA GLY A 4 -12.33 -7.37 12.19
C GLY A 4 -11.20 -6.39 12.47
N ALA A 5 -10.13 -6.52 11.71
CA ALA A 5 -8.94 -5.68 11.81
C ALA A 5 -8.38 -5.32 10.41
N TYR A 6 -7.69 -4.18 10.34
CA TYR A 6 -6.93 -3.71 9.19
C TYR A 6 -5.57 -3.16 9.64
N THR A 7 -4.62 -3.00 8.71
CA THR A 7 -3.20 -2.75 9.07
C THR A 7 -2.72 -1.31 8.80
N TYR A 8 -3.46 -0.53 8.01
CA TYR A 8 -3.20 0.86 7.59
C TYR A 8 -1.82 1.12 6.94
N PHE A 9 -0.73 1.05 7.69
CA PHE A 9 0.58 1.56 7.27
C PHE A 9 1.06 0.96 5.94
N ALA A 10 1.32 1.83 4.95
CA ALA A 10 1.94 1.48 3.67
C ALA A 10 3.42 1.12 3.81
N ALA A 11 4.07 1.56 4.90
CA ALA A 11 5.44 1.22 5.21
C ALA A 11 5.54 -0.21 5.76
N GLU A 12 6.12 -1.12 4.97
CA GLU A 12 6.34 -2.50 5.34
C GLU A 12 7.14 -2.59 6.64
N GLY A 13 6.60 -3.29 7.63
CA GLY A 13 7.25 -3.52 8.91
C GLY A 13 7.23 -2.34 9.89
N PHE A 14 6.50 -1.26 9.60
CA PHE A 14 6.28 -0.16 10.54
C PHE A 14 5.59 -0.64 11.84
N THR A 15 4.67 -1.58 11.71
CA THR A 15 4.12 -2.36 12.83
C THR A 15 4.17 -3.85 12.49
N PRO A 16 3.98 -4.75 13.48
CA PRO A 16 3.82 -6.18 13.19
C PRO A 16 2.72 -6.47 12.16
N GLY A 17 1.61 -5.70 12.17
CA GLY A 17 0.50 -5.86 11.24
C GLY A 17 0.81 -5.39 9.82
N SER A 18 1.66 -4.37 9.64
CA SER A 18 2.07 -3.91 8.31
C SER A 18 3.25 -4.69 7.71
N ASN A 19 3.61 -5.84 8.29
CA ASN A 19 4.54 -6.79 7.69
C ASN A 19 3.75 -7.85 6.88
N PRO A 20 3.85 -7.88 5.54
CA PRO A 20 3.08 -8.81 4.72
C PRO A 20 3.31 -10.29 5.03
N LYS A 21 4.48 -10.65 5.60
CA LYS A 21 4.76 -12.02 6.06
C LYS A 21 3.83 -12.49 7.17
N SER A 22 3.21 -11.56 7.90
CA SER A 22 2.25 -11.87 8.97
C SER A 22 0.84 -12.17 8.47
N TRP A 23 0.48 -11.70 7.26
CA TRP A 23 -0.90 -11.68 6.79
C TRP A 23 -1.55 -13.06 6.65
N PRO A 24 -0.88 -14.12 6.13
CA PRO A 24 -1.49 -15.45 6.08
C PRO A 24 -1.87 -15.97 7.47
N SER A 25 -1.07 -15.67 8.50
CA SER A 25 -1.37 -16.05 9.88
C SER A 25 -2.52 -15.23 10.46
N ALA A 26 -2.54 -13.92 10.20
CA ALA A 26 -3.61 -13.02 10.62
C ALA A 26 -4.97 -13.42 10.01
N VAL A 27 -4.99 -13.73 8.70
CA VAL A 27 -6.17 -14.24 8.00
C VAL A 27 -6.69 -15.52 8.68
N ARG A 28 -5.84 -16.53 8.88
CA ARG A 28 -6.25 -17.78 9.53
C ARG A 28 -6.81 -17.57 10.93
N THR A 29 -6.13 -16.74 11.72
CA THR A 29 -6.50 -16.47 13.12
C THR A 29 -7.82 -15.73 13.21
N LEU A 30 -8.01 -14.66 12.45
CA LEU A 30 -9.26 -13.88 12.49
C LEU A 30 -10.42 -14.68 11.89
N LYS A 31 -10.19 -15.43 10.80
CA LYS A 31 -11.21 -16.33 10.22
C LYS A 31 -11.68 -17.38 11.23
N SER A 32 -10.80 -18.01 12.01
CA SER A 32 -11.20 -19.02 13.02
C SER A 32 -12.02 -18.43 14.16
N MET A 33 -11.92 -17.11 14.38
CA MET A 33 -12.70 -16.37 15.37
C MET A 33 -13.99 -15.76 14.78
N GLY A 34 -14.31 -16.05 13.51
CA GLY A 34 -15.46 -15.44 12.81
C GLY A 34 -15.29 -13.94 12.56
N LYS A 35 -14.04 -13.47 12.41
CA LYS A 35 -13.68 -12.06 12.24
C LYS A 35 -13.05 -11.79 10.87
N LEU A 36 -13.18 -10.54 10.42
CA LEU A 36 -12.61 -10.07 9.17
C LEU A 36 -11.14 -9.67 9.35
N PHE A 37 -10.35 -9.86 8.30
CA PHE A 37 -9.02 -9.30 8.18
C PHE A 37 -8.89 -8.62 6.81
N VAL A 38 -8.44 -7.38 6.83
CA VAL A 38 -8.30 -6.50 5.67
C VAL A 38 -6.88 -5.91 5.65
N PRO A 39 -5.89 -6.57 5.00
CA PRO A 39 -4.56 -5.99 4.87
C PRO A 39 -4.62 -4.67 4.11
N ALA A 40 -3.73 -3.74 4.49
CA ALA A 40 -3.52 -2.49 3.78
C ALA A 40 -2.27 -2.58 2.91
N VAL A 41 -2.43 -2.26 1.63
CA VAL A 41 -1.35 -2.15 0.65
C VAL A 41 -1.09 -0.68 0.34
N GLY A 42 0.15 -0.33 -0.01
CA GLY A 42 0.49 1.03 -0.41
C GLY A 42 1.67 1.08 -1.38
N PRO A 43 1.78 2.13 -2.20
CA PRO A 43 2.77 2.18 -3.28
C PRO A 43 4.19 2.50 -2.82
N GLY A 44 4.33 2.97 -1.57
CA GLY A 44 5.58 3.39 -0.94
C GLY A 44 5.28 4.26 0.28
N TYR A 45 6.32 4.85 0.86
CA TYR A 45 6.21 5.76 2.01
C TYR A 45 7.40 6.72 2.05
N ASP A 46 7.14 8.02 2.16
CA ASP A 46 8.13 9.05 2.48
C ASP A 46 7.44 10.30 3.04
N ASP A 47 7.56 10.50 4.36
CA ASP A 47 7.00 11.64 5.08
C ASP A 47 8.06 12.68 5.47
N THR A 48 9.28 12.58 4.93
CA THR A 48 10.44 13.32 5.47
C THR A 48 10.36 14.84 5.28
N ARG A 49 9.45 15.33 4.42
CA ARG A 49 9.16 16.76 4.31
C ARG A 49 8.45 17.32 5.54
N VAL A 50 7.60 16.53 6.18
CA VAL A 50 6.85 16.91 7.39
C VAL A 50 7.46 16.31 8.66
N ARG A 51 8.16 15.17 8.54
CA ARG A 51 8.87 14.49 9.63
C ARG A 51 10.32 14.17 9.23
N PRO A 52 11.23 15.15 9.18
CA PRO A 52 12.61 14.95 8.69
C PRO A 52 13.44 13.89 9.43
N TRP A 53 13.05 13.56 10.66
CA TRP A 53 13.67 12.52 11.51
C TRP A 53 13.24 11.09 11.15
N ASN A 54 12.22 10.91 10.29
CA ASN A 54 11.56 9.61 10.07
C ASN A 54 12.12 8.79 8.88
N LYS A 55 13.34 9.09 8.42
CA LYS A 55 13.97 8.49 7.22
C LYS A 55 14.05 6.95 7.24
N HIS A 56 14.10 6.33 8.42
CA HIS A 56 14.17 4.87 8.56
C HIS A 56 12.91 4.15 8.05
N ASN A 57 11.78 4.86 7.95
CA ASN A 57 10.52 4.31 7.45
C ASN A 57 10.30 4.52 5.95
N ILE A 58 11.24 5.15 5.25
CA ILE A 58 11.14 5.32 3.80
C ILE A 58 11.00 3.94 3.12
N ARG A 59 10.01 3.85 2.22
CA ARG A 59 9.83 2.73 1.30
C ARG A 59 9.72 3.29 -0.10
N ASP A 60 10.83 3.18 -0.84
CA ASP A 60 10.92 3.58 -2.24
C ASP A 60 9.94 2.75 -3.07
N ARG A 61 9.21 3.41 -3.98
CA ARG A 61 8.20 2.77 -4.82
C ARG A 61 8.81 1.75 -5.80
N LYS A 62 10.12 1.86 -6.08
CA LYS A 62 10.89 1.00 -6.99
C LYS A 62 10.19 0.81 -8.34
N ASN A 63 9.77 1.92 -8.95
CA ASN A 63 9.04 1.94 -10.23
C ASN A 63 7.82 1.00 -10.20
N GLY A 64 7.02 1.08 -9.12
CA GLY A 64 5.85 0.25 -8.90
C GLY A 64 6.10 -1.13 -8.28
N ALA A 65 7.33 -1.65 -8.32
CA ALA A 65 7.63 -3.00 -7.82
C ALA A 65 7.37 -3.16 -6.31
N TYR A 66 7.44 -2.07 -5.53
CA TYR A 66 7.06 -2.12 -4.11
C TYR A 66 5.55 -2.38 -3.95
N TYR A 67 4.74 -1.67 -4.74
CA TYR A 67 3.29 -1.81 -4.70
C TYR A 67 2.84 -3.20 -5.16
N ASP A 68 3.46 -3.70 -6.23
CA ASP A 68 3.18 -5.02 -6.78
C ASP A 68 3.47 -6.12 -5.74
N ARG A 69 4.59 -6.05 -5.02
CA ARG A 69 4.90 -7.00 -3.93
C ARG A 69 3.89 -6.96 -2.77
N MET A 70 3.44 -5.76 -2.37
CA MET A 70 2.43 -5.66 -1.32
C MET A 70 1.10 -6.27 -1.79
N TRP A 71 0.68 -6.03 -3.02
CA TRP A 71 -0.52 -6.64 -3.58
C TRP A 71 -0.40 -8.15 -3.73
N GLU A 72 0.71 -8.66 -4.24
CA GLU A 72 0.98 -10.11 -4.34
C GLU A 72 0.83 -10.80 -2.99
N ALA A 73 1.43 -10.22 -1.95
CA ALA A 73 1.31 -10.76 -0.59
C ALA A 73 -0.12 -10.65 -0.04
N ALA A 74 -0.85 -9.57 -0.35
CA ALA A 74 -2.22 -9.39 0.09
C ALA A 74 -3.11 -10.45 -0.56
N VAL A 75 -3.10 -10.55 -1.89
CA VAL A 75 -3.87 -11.53 -2.67
C VAL A 75 -3.51 -12.95 -2.23
N GLY A 76 -2.22 -13.29 -2.15
CA GLY A 76 -1.74 -14.60 -1.74
C GLY A 76 -2.06 -14.99 -0.29
N SER A 77 -2.43 -14.02 0.56
CA SER A 77 -2.91 -14.30 1.92
C SER A 77 -4.40 -14.71 1.99
N ASN A 78 -5.13 -14.58 0.88
CA ASN A 78 -6.58 -14.84 0.76
C ASN A 78 -7.44 -14.12 1.84
N PRO A 79 -7.37 -12.78 1.92
CA PRO A 79 -8.13 -11.98 2.87
C PRO A 79 -9.59 -11.80 2.43
N HIS A 80 -10.41 -11.19 3.28
CA HIS A 80 -11.81 -10.90 2.93
C HIS A 80 -11.94 -9.69 2.01
N ALA A 81 -11.05 -8.72 2.16
CA ALA A 81 -10.94 -7.51 1.35
C ALA A 81 -9.50 -6.99 1.46
N VAL A 82 -9.12 -6.07 0.58
CA VAL A 82 -7.86 -5.34 0.64
C VAL A 82 -8.17 -3.84 0.73
N SER A 83 -7.47 -3.12 1.58
CA SER A 83 -7.54 -1.66 1.66
C SER A 83 -6.31 -1.04 1.02
N VAL A 84 -6.45 0.12 0.37
CA VAL A 84 -5.32 0.86 -0.22
C VAL A 84 -5.01 2.08 0.65
N THR A 85 -3.78 2.13 1.16
CA THR A 85 -3.22 3.29 1.84
C THR A 85 -2.21 3.94 0.91
N SER A 86 -2.57 5.00 0.21
CA SER A 86 -3.82 5.78 0.30
C SER A 86 -4.27 6.28 -1.07
N TYR A 87 -5.48 6.85 -1.15
CA TYR A 87 -5.80 7.64 -2.34
C TYR A 87 -4.87 8.85 -2.43
N ASN A 88 -4.86 9.73 -1.42
CA ASN A 88 -4.22 11.04 -1.47
C ASN A 88 -3.57 11.53 -0.15
N GLU A 89 -2.99 10.66 0.67
CA GLU A 89 -2.22 11.09 1.85
C GLU A 89 -0.81 11.55 1.44
N TRP A 90 -0.76 12.74 0.83
CA TRP A 90 0.45 13.37 0.30
C TRP A 90 1.50 13.66 1.38
N GLY A 91 1.07 13.88 2.63
CA GLY A 91 1.97 14.11 3.75
C GLY A 91 2.90 12.92 4.04
N GLU A 92 2.48 11.71 3.67
CA GLU A 92 3.23 10.47 3.88
C GLU A 92 3.79 9.85 2.60
N GLY A 93 3.52 10.47 1.44
CA GLY A 93 3.99 9.95 0.16
C GLY A 93 3.34 8.60 -0.24
N THR A 94 2.18 8.25 0.34
CA THR A 94 1.51 6.95 0.13
C THR A 94 0.43 6.98 -0.96
N GLN A 95 0.18 8.14 -1.57
CA GLN A 95 -0.91 8.37 -2.51
C GLN A 95 -0.77 7.55 -3.80
N ILE A 96 -1.89 7.04 -4.31
CA ILE A 96 -2.04 6.55 -5.68
C ILE A 96 -2.61 7.62 -6.63
N GLU A 97 -3.09 8.75 -6.09
CA GLU A 97 -3.48 9.93 -6.85
C GLU A 97 -2.33 10.36 -7.79
N PRO A 98 -2.64 10.82 -9.01
CA PRO A 98 -1.61 11.15 -9.99
C PRO A 98 -0.62 12.21 -9.50
N ALA A 99 0.67 11.93 -9.66
CA ALA A 99 1.74 12.89 -9.41
C ALA A 99 2.44 13.26 -10.73
N VAL A 100 2.74 14.55 -10.88
CA VAL A 100 3.47 15.08 -12.03
C VAL A 100 4.82 15.64 -11.59
N ARG A 101 5.77 15.66 -12.51
CA ARG A 101 7.08 16.29 -12.30
C ARG A 101 6.89 17.77 -11.99
N TYR A 102 7.48 18.22 -10.89
CA TYR A 102 7.44 19.62 -10.50
C TYR A 102 8.72 20.05 -9.78
N THR A 103 9.22 21.22 -10.16
CA THR A 103 10.28 21.94 -9.46
C THR A 103 9.71 23.29 -9.06
N SER A 104 9.73 23.59 -7.76
CA SER A 104 9.26 24.88 -7.24
C SER A 104 10.13 26.05 -7.72
N PRO A 105 9.63 27.29 -7.68
CA PRO A 105 10.42 28.49 -7.99
C PRO A 105 11.71 28.62 -7.16
N SER A 106 11.73 28.07 -5.94
CA SER A 106 12.92 28.04 -5.07
C SER A 106 13.88 26.87 -5.36
N GLY A 107 13.68 26.13 -6.46
CA GLY A 107 14.57 25.06 -6.90
C GLY A 107 14.33 23.69 -6.24
N ILE A 108 13.33 23.54 -5.36
CA ILE A 108 12.99 22.24 -4.75
C ILE A 108 12.33 21.35 -5.80
N ARG A 109 12.98 20.24 -6.15
CA ARG A 109 12.43 19.18 -6.99
C ARG A 109 11.61 18.20 -6.13
N TYR A 110 10.36 17.95 -6.53
CA TYR A 110 9.49 16.99 -5.87
C TYR A 110 9.73 15.58 -6.42
N HIS A 111 9.43 14.56 -5.63
CA HIS A 111 9.36 13.19 -6.12
C HIS A 111 8.19 13.05 -7.11
N ASP A 112 8.38 12.20 -8.10
CA ASP A 112 7.42 11.92 -9.16
C ASP A 112 7.38 10.42 -9.46
N TYR A 113 6.55 10.02 -10.42
CA TYR A 113 6.30 8.60 -10.72
C TYR A 113 7.19 8.03 -11.82
N TYR A 114 8.05 8.83 -12.46
CA TYR A 114 8.83 8.38 -13.60
C TYR A 114 9.66 7.13 -13.29
N PRO A 115 9.70 6.11 -14.17
CA PRO A 115 9.20 6.11 -15.56
C PRO A 115 7.70 5.85 -15.72
N GLU A 116 6.95 5.64 -14.64
CA GLU A 116 5.50 5.49 -14.72
C GLU A 116 4.82 6.81 -15.11
N GLU A 117 3.75 6.70 -15.89
CA GLU A 117 2.86 7.82 -16.19
C GLU A 117 2.16 8.31 -14.91
N PRO A 118 1.67 9.58 -14.86
CA PRO A 118 0.99 10.10 -13.67
C PRO A 118 -0.14 9.19 -13.15
N ASN A 119 -0.88 8.54 -14.05
CA ASN A 119 -1.96 7.62 -13.69
C ASN A 119 -1.51 6.17 -13.42
N GLY A 120 -0.21 5.86 -13.45
CA GLY A 120 0.32 4.50 -13.38
C GLY A 120 -0.14 3.72 -12.14
N TYR A 121 -0.22 4.38 -10.97
CA TYR A 121 -0.69 3.72 -9.74
C TYR A 121 -2.20 3.47 -9.71
N LEU A 122 -3.02 4.30 -10.40
CA LEU A 122 -4.44 4.01 -10.58
C LEU A 122 -4.63 2.79 -11.50
N GLN A 123 -3.86 2.71 -12.59
CA GLN A 123 -3.88 1.57 -13.53
C GLN A 123 -3.42 0.28 -12.84
N LYS A 124 -2.33 0.32 -12.07
CA LYS A 124 -1.88 -0.81 -11.25
C LYS A 124 -2.94 -1.23 -10.23
N THR A 125 -3.58 -0.28 -9.55
CA THR A 125 -4.66 -0.57 -8.58
C THR A 125 -5.84 -1.26 -9.26
N GLN A 126 -6.22 -0.83 -10.47
CA GLN A 126 -7.26 -1.50 -11.25
C GLN A 126 -6.86 -2.93 -11.61
N GLY A 127 -5.64 -3.14 -12.12
CA GLY A 127 -5.12 -4.47 -12.47
C GLY A 127 -5.13 -5.43 -11.29
N TRP A 128 -4.62 -5.00 -10.14
CA TRP A 128 -4.62 -5.81 -8.91
C TRP A 128 -6.02 -6.06 -8.36
N SER A 129 -6.91 -5.07 -8.44
CA SER A 129 -8.31 -5.24 -8.02
C SER A 129 -9.03 -6.29 -8.88
N ASN A 130 -8.77 -6.34 -10.19
CA ASN A 130 -9.32 -7.35 -11.07
C ASN A 130 -8.78 -8.74 -10.73
N ARG A 131 -7.46 -8.87 -10.56
CA ARG A 131 -6.83 -10.12 -10.14
C ARG A 131 -7.36 -10.63 -8.80
N PHE A 132 -7.52 -9.74 -7.81
CA PHE A 132 -8.10 -10.12 -6.51
C PHE A 132 -9.53 -10.66 -6.65
N LYS A 133 -10.36 -10.08 -7.53
CA LYS A 133 -11.71 -10.59 -7.82
C LYS A 133 -11.67 -11.97 -8.47
N GLU A 134 -10.79 -12.18 -9.44
CA GLU A 134 -10.64 -13.46 -10.13
C GLU A 134 -10.22 -14.58 -9.16
N GLU A 135 -9.22 -14.32 -8.32
CA GLU A 135 -8.75 -15.31 -7.33
C GLU A 135 -9.77 -15.55 -6.19
N SER A 136 -10.62 -14.57 -5.89
CA SER A 136 -11.69 -14.72 -4.89
C SER A 136 -12.93 -15.46 -5.42
N CYS A 137 -13.22 -15.37 -6.72
CA CYS A 137 -14.35 -16.06 -7.36
C CYS A 137 -14.02 -17.47 -7.83
N GLY A 138 -12.73 -17.78 -8.04
CA GLY A 138 -12.27 -19.11 -8.45
C GLY A 138 -12.00 -20.10 -7.30
N ALA A 139 -12.19 -19.68 -6.05
CA ALA A 139 -11.95 -20.45 -4.83
C ALA A 139 -13.24 -20.98 -4.19
#